data_AF-A0A975BLY4-F1
#
_entry.id   AF-A0A975BLY4-F1
#
_cell.length_a   1.000
_cell.length_b   1.000
_cell.length_c   1.000
_cell.angle_alpha   90.00
_cell.angle_beta   90.00
_cell.angle_gamma   90.00
#
_symmetry.space_group_name_H-M   'P 1'
#
loop_
_entity.id
_entity.type
_entity.pdbx_description
1 polymer ?
#
loop_
_entity_poly.entity_id
_entity_poly.type
_entity_poly.pdbx_seq_one_letter_code
_entity_poly.pdbx_strand_id
1 'polypeptide(L)'
;MDFKELWQKVPDKWKPFSDKWARIIIWPRAFFSEWDHNEDYKHVIIFNIICGVLAGVLKTILTFGGEFSAIIRCPLTLMLLTFVGGSVFYLFLKLSGGEGDIEPTIKMVGYTQAIGVFSYGIPTLGPLIGLYQIWLLTVIGEVLHKLDTRRSLIAVLLPIALFMFIMIMISTILGLKFFGGILSHENQMF
;
A
#
# COMPACT_ATOMS: atom_id res chain seq x y z
N MET A 1 24.94 18.32 -2.93
CA MET A 1 23.69 19.10 -2.79
C MET A 1 23.06 18.67 -1.47
N ASP A 2 22.96 19.59 -0.52
CA ASP A 2 22.42 19.30 0.82
C ASP A 2 20.91 19.06 0.73
N PHE A 3 20.37 18.10 1.47
CA PHE A 3 18.94 17.82 1.54
C PHE A 3 18.15 19.07 1.98
N LYS A 4 18.75 19.92 2.82
CA LYS A 4 18.17 21.22 3.20
C LYS A 4 18.02 22.19 2.04
N GLU A 5 18.99 22.23 1.13
CA GLU A 5 18.92 23.10 -0.07
C GLU A 5 17.84 22.64 -1.05
N LEU A 6 17.66 21.32 -1.20
CA LEU A 6 16.56 20.76 -1.98
C LEU A 6 15.20 21.12 -1.36
N TRP A 7 15.09 21.04 -0.03
CA TRP A 7 13.84 21.36 0.69
C TRP A 7 13.42 22.82 0.52
N GLN A 8 14.39 23.74 0.53
CA GLN A 8 14.13 25.17 0.31
C GLN A 8 13.59 25.49 -1.08
N LYS A 9 13.82 24.63 -2.07
CA LYS A 9 13.34 24.80 -3.46
C LYS A 9 11.91 24.29 -3.67
N VAL A 10 11.32 23.57 -2.71
CA VAL A 10 9.94 23.09 -2.83
C VAL A 10 8.99 24.29 -2.73
N PRO A 11 8.07 24.49 -3.71
CA PRO A 11 7.10 25.59 -3.65
C PRO A 11 6.23 25.50 -2.39
N ASP A 12 5.89 26.64 -1.77
CA ASP A 12 5.17 26.68 -0.49
C ASP A 12 3.88 25.86 -0.47
N LYS A 13 3.16 25.82 -1.60
CA LYS A 13 1.93 25.02 -1.75
C LYS A 13 2.15 23.50 -1.62
N TRP A 14 3.35 23.01 -1.87
CA TRP A 14 3.70 21.58 -1.83
C TRP A 14 4.39 21.17 -0.54
N LYS A 15 4.93 22.12 0.23
CA LYS A 15 5.62 21.84 1.50
C LYS A 15 4.79 20.97 2.46
N PRO A 16 3.49 21.21 2.69
CA PRO A 16 2.72 20.37 3.61
C PRO A 16 2.65 18.90 3.18
N PHE A 17 2.50 18.63 1.89
CA PHE A 17 2.50 17.27 1.36
C PHE A 17 3.89 16.65 1.48
N SER A 18 4.93 17.35 1.04
CA SER A 18 6.29 16.82 1.05
C SER A 18 6.77 16.55 2.47
N ASP A 19 6.52 17.46 3.42
CA ASP A 19 6.87 17.30 4.84
C ASP A 19 6.18 16.06 5.41
N LYS A 20 4.87 15.91 5.16
CA LYS A 20 4.10 14.74 5.62
C LYS A 20 4.64 13.44 4.99
N TRP A 21 4.85 13.42 3.68
CA TRP A 21 5.38 12.27 2.96
C TRP A 21 6.77 11.85 3.46
N ALA A 22 7.68 12.82 3.63
CA ALA A 22 9.03 12.57 4.14
C ALA A 22 9.01 12.10 5.60
N ARG A 23 8.16 12.68 6.46
CA ARG A 23 8.00 12.23 7.84
C ARG A 23 7.50 10.79 7.93
N ILE A 24 6.54 10.39 7.09
CA ILE A 24 6.05 9.00 7.05
C ILE A 24 7.19 8.04 6.67
N ILE A 25 8.01 8.40 5.68
CA ILE A 25 9.06 7.50 5.19
C ILE A 25 10.24 7.46 6.16
N ILE A 26 10.70 8.61 6.68
CA ILE A 26 11.96 8.70 7.43
C ILE A 26 11.72 8.48 8.93
N TRP A 27 10.60 8.98 9.47
CA TRP A 27 10.28 8.98 10.90
C TRP A 27 8.86 8.44 11.20
N PRO A 28 8.48 7.25 10.73
CA PRO A 28 7.10 6.78 10.79
C PRO A 28 6.56 6.61 12.19
N ARG A 29 7.36 6.11 13.14
CA ARG A 29 6.91 5.96 14.54
C ARG A 29 6.48 7.30 15.12
N ALA A 30 7.33 8.31 14.98
CA ALA A 30 7.04 9.67 15.44
C ALA A 30 5.83 10.26 14.71
N PHE A 31 5.74 10.06 13.39
CA PHE A 31 4.58 10.50 12.61
C PHE A 31 3.28 9.88 13.12
N PHE A 32 3.21 8.55 13.23
CA PHE A 32 1.98 7.84 13.63
C PHE A 32 1.62 8.06 15.11
N SER A 33 2.60 8.29 15.99
CA SER A 33 2.32 8.58 17.41
C SER A 33 1.78 9.99 17.64
N GLU A 34 2.23 10.96 16.83
CA GLU A 34 1.83 12.37 16.94
C GLU A 34 0.64 12.74 16.03
N TRP A 35 0.21 11.81 15.18
CA TRP A 35 -0.82 12.06 14.19
C TRP A 35 -2.17 12.40 14.84
N ASP A 36 -2.86 13.40 14.27
CA ASP A 36 -4.18 13.83 14.71
C ASP A 36 -5.24 12.79 14.35
N HIS A 37 -5.73 12.07 15.36
CA HIS A 37 -6.71 11.00 15.20
C HIS A 37 -8.06 11.50 14.66
N ASN A 38 -8.34 12.80 14.82
CA ASN A 38 -9.57 13.45 14.38
C ASN A 38 -9.47 14.06 12.98
N GLU A 39 -8.33 13.90 12.28
CA GLU A 39 -8.16 14.45 10.93
C GLU A 39 -9.23 13.92 9.97
N ASP A 40 -9.87 14.82 9.20
CA ASP A 40 -10.89 14.45 8.21
C ASP A 40 -10.27 13.52 7.14
N TYR A 41 -10.99 12.45 6.79
CA TYR A 41 -10.64 11.52 5.70
C TYR A 41 -10.25 12.20 4.40
N LYS A 42 -10.78 13.40 4.11
CA LYS A 42 -10.39 14.18 2.92
C LYS A 42 -8.88 14.33 2.79
N HIS A 43 -8.16 14.52 3.89
CA HIS A 43 -6.70 14.67 3.85
C HIS A 43 -6.00 13.38 3.45
N VAL A 44 -6.48 12.24 3.94
CA VAL A 44 -5.98 10.91 3.57
C VAL A 44 -6.29 10.61 2.10
N ILE A 45 -7.47 10.97 1.63
CA ILE A 45 -7.90 10.77 0.24
C ILE A 45 -7.04 11.61 -0.70
N ILE A 46 -6.88 12.90 -0.43
CA ILE A 46 -6.04 13.80 -1.23
C ILE A 46 -4.59 13.31 -1.24
N PHE A 47 -4.06 12.90 -0.08
CA PHE A 47 -2.71 12.35 0.03
C PHE A 47 -2.52 11.11 -0.85
N ASN A 48 -3.48 10.18 -0.81
CA ASN A 48 -3.48 8.96 -1.63
C ASN A 48 -3.56 9.27 -3.13
N ILE A 49 -4.41 10.22 -3.53
CA ILE A 49 -4.52 10.65 -4.93
C ILE A 49 -3.17 11.20 -5.41
N ILE A 50 -2.54 12.08 -4.63
CA ILE A 50 -1.24 12.65 -5.00
C ILE A 50 -0.19 11.53 -5.10
N CYS A 51 -0.09 10.63 -4.11
CA CYS A 51 0.85 9.50 -4.16
C CYS A 51 0.59 8.60 -5.38
N GLY A 52 -0.67 8.33 -5.71
CA GLY A 52 -1.04 7.50 -6.84
C GLY A 52 -0.72 8.15 -8.18
N VAL A 53 -0.95 9.45 -8.32
CA VAL A 53 -0.59 10.19 -9.54
C VAL A 53 0.93 10.19 -9.71
N LEU A 54 1.68 10.44 -8.62
CA LEU A 54 3.13 10.38 -8.63
C LEU A 54 3.64 8.98 -9.01
N ALA A 55 3.05 7.92 -8.47
CA ALA A 55 3.37 6.54 -8.84
C ALA A 55 3.10 6.28 -10.33
N GLY A 56 1.94 6.69 -10.83
CA GLY A 56 1.55 6.49 -12.22
C GLY A 56 2.42 7.27 -13.22
N VAL A 57 2.77 8.51 -12.88
CA VAL A 57 3.71 9.34 -13.66
C VAL A 57 5.10 8.70 -13.67
N LEU A 58 5.61 8.29 -12.50
CA LEU A 58 6.91 7.63 -12.38
C LEU A 58 6.94 6.35 -13.23
N LYS A 59 5.90 5.52 -13.14
CA LYS A 59 5.78 4.30 -13.94
C LYS A 59 5.74 4.58 -15.44
N THR A 60 4.99 5.60 -15.85
CA THR A 60 4.89 6.01 -17.26
C THR A 60 6.26 6.44 -17.79
N ILE A 61 7.01 7.23 -17.03
CA ILE A 61 8.36 7.68 -17.40
C ILE A 61 9.31 6.48 -17.52
N LEU A 62 9.37 5.62 -16.50
CA LEU A 62 10.29 4.48 -16.47
C LEU A 62 9.97 3.39 -17.52
N THR A 63 8.74 3.37 -18.03
CA THR A 63 8.32 2.47 -19.11
C THR A 63 8.31 3.15 -20.48
N PHE A 64 8.92 4.35 -20.60
CA PHE A 64 9.00 5.13 -21.84
C PHE A 64 7.61 5.37 -22.48
N GLY A 65 6.59 5.61 -21.64
CA GLY A 65 5.21 5.85 -22.07
C GLY A 65 4.35 4.60 -22.21
N GLY A 66 4.91 3.39 -22.09
CA GLY A 66 4.18 2.13 -22.28
C GLY A 66 3.02 1.90 -21.31
N GLU A 67 3.03 2.56 -20.14
CA GLU A 67 2.02 2.41 -19.09
C GLU A 67 1.27 3.72 -18.78
N PHE A 68 0.95 4.56 -19.77
CA PHE A 68 0.26 5.85 -19.56
C PHE A 68 -1.03 5.76 -18.72
N SER A 69 -1.79 4.66 -18.86
CA SER A 69 -3.01 4.42 -18.06
C SER A 69 -2.75 4.29 -16.56
N ALA A 70 -1.49 4.10 -16.13
CA ALA A 70 -1.10 4.05 -14.72
C ALA A 70 -1.38 5.37 -13.99
N ILE A 71 -1.36 6.52 -14.69
CA ILE A 71 -1.68 7.83 -14.10
C ILE A 71 -3.10 7.84 -13.49
N ILE A 72 -4.04 7.09 -14.09
CA ILE A 72 -5.42 6.97 -13.61
C ILE A 72 -5.57 5.74 -12.72
N ARG A 73 -4.97 4.60 -13.08
CA ARG A 73 -5.12 3.35 -12.33
C ARG A 73 -4.49 3.42 -10.94
N CYS A 74 -3.27 3.98 -10.80
CA CYS A 74 -2.56 4.01 -9.52
C CYS A 74 -3.32 4.75 -8.41
N PRO A 75 -3.86 5.98 -8.60
CA PRO A 75 -4.71 6.64 -7.61
C PRO A 75 -5.88 5.78 -7.14
N LEU A 76 -6.58 5.13 -8.07
CA LEU A 76 -7.72 4.27 -7.74
C LEU A 76 -7.28 3.03 -6.95
N THR A 77 -6.15 2.43 -7.33
CA THR A 77 -5.56 1.29 -6.62
C THR A 77 -5.17 1.68 -5.19
N LEU A 78 -4.47 2.80 -4.97
CA LEU A 78 -4.06 3.21 -3.62
C LEU A 78 -5.26 3.56 -2.73
N MET A 79 -6.29 4.17 -3.30
CA MET A 79 -7.56 4.42 -2.62
C MET A 79 -8.23 3.11 -2.20
N LEU A 80 -8.36 2.15 -3.12
CA LEU A 80 -8.94 0.84 -2.84
C LEU A 80 -8.16 0.11 -1.73
N LEU A 81 -6.84 0.10 -1.81
CA LEU A 81 -5.97 -0.50 -0.80
C LEU A 81 -6.10 0.19 0.56
N THR A 82 -6.31 1.50 0.58
CA THR A 82 -6.54 2.24 1.83
C THR A 82 -7.81 1.77 2.52
N PHE A 83 -8.94 1.75 1.83
CA PHE A 83 -10.22 1.41 2.47
C PHE A 83 -10.38 -0.10 2.68
N VAL A 84 -10.17 -0.90 1.63
CA VAL A 84 -10.33 -2.36 1.71
C VAL A 84 -9.19 -2.96 2.51
N GLY A 85 -7.95 -2.63 2.17
CA GLY A 85 -6.79 -3.11 2.90
C GLY A 85 -6.78 -2.62 4.35
N GLY A 86 -7.12 -1.35 4.61
CA GLY A 86 -7.25 -0.82 5.97
C GLY A 86 -8.30 -1.55 6.80
N SER A 87 -9.45 -1.89 6.21
CA SER A 87 -10.50 -2.68 6.88
C SER A 87 -10.04 -4.10 7.18
N VAL A 88 -9.37 -4.75 6.22
CA VAL A 88 -8.80 -6.09 6.43
C VAL A 88 -7.75 -6.06 7.53
N PHE A 89 -6.79 -5.14 7.49
CA PHE A 89 -5.76 -5.02 8.53
C PHE A 89 -6.37 -4.70 9.90
N TYR A 90 -7.39 -3.84 9.97
CA TYR A 90 -8.13 -3.61 11.22
C TYR A 90 -8.65 -4.92 11.83
N LEU A 91 -9.29 -5.79 11.02
CA LEU A 91 -9.81 -7.06 11.51
C LEU A 91 -8.69 -7.96 12.05
N PHE A 92 -7.58 -8.12 11.33
CA PHE A 92 -6.49 -8.98 11.79
C PHE A 92 -5.73 -8.42 12.99
N LEU A 93 -5.57 -7.10 13.08
CA LEU A 93 -5.02 -6.42 14.25
C LEU A 93 -5.94 -6.59 15.47
N LYS A 94 -7.27 -6.45 15.30
CA LYS A 94 -8.24 -6.72 16.36
C LYS A 94 -8.25 -8.18 16.81
N LEU A 95 -8.24 -9.12 15.87
CA LEU A 95 -8.19 -10.57 16.17
C LEU A 95 -6.92 -10.95 16.94
N SER A 96 -5.85 -10.16 16.80
CA SER A 96 -4.59 -10.34 17.53
C SER A 96 -4.58 -9.68 18.92
N GLY A 97 -5.73 -9.16 19.38
CA GLY A 97 -5.90 -8.51 20.68
C GLY A 97 -5.67 -6.99 20.66
N GLY A 98 -5.67 -6.36 19.49
CA GLY A 98 -5.43 -4.93 19.36
C GLY A 98 -6.54 -4.06 19.95
N GLU A 99 -6.18 -2.89 20.49
CA GLU A 99 -7.12 -1.93 21.08
C GLU A 99 -7.65 -0.87 20.10
N GLY A 100 -7.04 -0.72 18.92
CA GLY A 100 -7.36 0.37 17.98
C GLY A 100 -8.72 0.25 17.30
N ASP A 101 -9.21 1.38 16.78
CA ASP A 101 -10.49 1.49 16.08
C ASP A 101 -10.33 1.45 14.55
N ILE A 102 -11.43 1.13 13.85
CA ILE A 102 -11.43 0.95 12.39
C ILE A 102 -11.07 2.23 11.64
N GLU A 103 -11.66 3.36 12.03
CA GLU A 103 -11.47 4.63 11.32
C GLU A 103 -10.02 5.13 11.37
N PRO A 104 -9.39 5.25 12.55
CA PRO A 104 -7.96 5.58 12.65
C PRO A 104 -7.07 4.56 11.92
N THR A 105 -7.43 3.26 11.94
CA THR A 105 -6.66 2.23 11.24
C THR A 105 -6.67 2.46 9.73
N ILE A 106 -7.84 2.69 9.13
CA ILE A 106 -7.95 2.98 7.69
C ILE A 106 -7.16 4.25 7.33
N LYS A 107 -7.28 5.31 8.13
CA LYS A 107 -6.54 6.57 7.90
C LYS A 107 -5.02 6.37 7.95
N MET A 108 -4.51 5.68 8.96
CA MET A 108 -3.08 5.38 9.07
C MET A 108 -2.59 4.48 7.92
N VAL A 109 -3.37 3.45 7.53
CA VAL A 109 -3.05 2.62 6.36
C VAL A 109 -3.01 3.46 5.08
N GLY A 110 -3.86 4.47 4.97
CA GLY A 110 -3.82 5.44 3.86
C GLY A 110 -2.52 6.24 3.82
N TYR A 111 -1.98 6.65 4.96
CA TYR A 111 -0.67 7.30 4.99
C TYR A 111 0.49 6.37 4.65
N THR A 112 0.38 5.06 4.91
CA THR A 112 1.43 4.10 4.45
C THR A 112 1.61 4.09 2.94
N GLN A 113 0.61 4.54 2.17
CA GLN A 113 0.71 4.65 0.71
C GLN A 113 1.72 5.70 0.23
N ALA A 114 2.35 6.46 1.14
CA ALA A 114 3.54 7.26 0.86
C ALA A 114 4.63 6.43 0.12
N ILE A 115 4.85 5.19 0.56
CA ILE A 115 5.80 4.27 -0.09
C ILE A 115 5.28 3.75 -1.43
N GLY A 116 3.96 3.83 -1.66
CA GLY A 116 3.28 3.43 -2.89
C GLY A 116 3.78 4.19 -4.11
N VAL A 117 4.29 5.41 -3.95
CA VAL A 117 4.97 6.17 -5.01
C VAL A 117 6.08 5.33 -5.65
N PHE A 118 6.91 4.70 -4.83
CA PHE A 118 8.02 3.88 -5.29
C PHE A 118 7.58 2.43 -5.56
N SER A 119 6.75 1.85 -4.68
CA SER A 119 6.34 0.45 -4.78
C SER A 119 5.52 0.16 -6.05
N TYR A 120 4.67 1.09 -6.48
CA TYR A 120 3.89 0.95 -7.71
C TYR A 120 4.50 1.72 -8.89
N GLY A 121 5.31 2.74 -8.62
CA GLY A 121 5.94 3.54 -9.66
C GLY A 121 7.13 2.87 -10.32
N ILE A 122 7.91 2.06 -9.60
CA ILE A 122 9.11 1.41 -10.14
C ILE A 122 8.77 -0.03 -10.56
N PRO A 123 8.77 -0.37 -11.87
CA PRO A 123 8.27 -1.67 -12.33
C PRO A 123 9.00 -2.89 -11.76
N THR A 124 10.32 -2.86 -11.71
CA THR A 124 11.18 -3.99 -11.32
C THR A 124 11.48 -4.04 -9.82
N LEU A 125 11.88 -2.91 -9.24
CA LEU A 125 12.25 -2.84 -7.82
C LEU A 125 11.08 -2.48 -6.89
N GLY A 126 9.96 -2.03 -7.43
CA GLY A 126 8.78 -1.63 -6.66
C GLY A 126 8.32 -2.70 -5.66
N PRO A 127 8.18 -3.98 -6.06
CA PRO A 127 7.78 -5.04 -5.12
C PRO A 127 8.72 -5.21 -3.92
N LEU A 128 10.03 -5.03 -4.11
CA LEU A 128 11.01 -5.11 -3.02
C LEU A 128 10.87 -3.92 -2.08
N ILE A 129 10.60 -2.73 -2.61
CA ILE A 129 10.32 -1.52 -1.80
C ILE A 129 9.00 -1.69 -1.02
N GLY A 130 8.04 -2.44 -1.56
CA GLY A 130 6.81 -2.82 -0.87
C GLY A 130 7.03 -3.58 0.44
N LEU A 131 8.18 -4.21 0.66
CA LEU A 131 8.51 -4.81 1.95
C LEU A 131 8.59 -3.77 3.07
N TYR A 132 9.00 -2.53 2.77
CA TYR A 132 8.97 -1.44 3.74
C TYR A 132 7.54 -1.10 4.18
N GLN A 133 6.56 -1.29 3.30
CA GLN A 133 5.16 -1.09 3.63
C GLN A 133 4.69 -2.06 4.72
N ILE A 134 5.18 -3.31 4.72
CA ILE A 134 4.88 -4.29 5.77
C ILE A 134 5.35 -3.77 7.14
N TRP A 135 6.54 -3.17 7.17
CA TRP A 135 7.05 -2.57 8.40
C TRP A 135 6.24 -1.34 8.82
N LEU A 136 5.84 -0.45 7.90
CA LEU A 136 4.94 0.68 8.22
C LEU A 136 3.61 0.20 8.81
N LEU A 137 3.01 -0.85 8.24
CA LEU A 137 1.79 -1.47 8.74
C LEU A 137 1.99 -2.10 10.13
N THR A 138 3.17 -2.64 10.40
CA THR A 138 3.53 -3.15 11.74
C THR A 138 3.61 -2.00 12.75
N VAL A 139 4.20 -0.86 12.37
CA VAL A 139 4.23 0.33 13.24
C VAL A 139 2.81 0.79 13.61
N ILE A 140 1.83 0.68 12.70
CA ILE A 140 0.43 1.00 13.00
C ILE A 140 -0.11 0.08 14.10
N GLY A 141 0.15 -1.23 14.03
CA GLY A 141 -0.33 -2.15 15.07
C GLY A 141 0.31 -1.91 16.44
N GLU A 142 1.57 -1.48 16.46
CA GLU A 142 2.25 -1.09 17.70
C GLU A 142 1.68 0.21 18.29
N VAL A 143 1.56 1.25 17.47
CA VAL A 143 1.17 2.59 17.93
C VAL A 143 -0.32 2.70 18.21
N LEU A 144 -1.15 2.26 17.27
CA LEU A 144 -2.60 2.44 17.34
C LEU A 144 -3.30 1.28 18.08
N HIS A 145 -2.83 0.05 17.85
CA HIS A 145 -3.44 -1.14 18.45
C HIS A 145 -2.75 -1.60 19.74
N LYS A 146 -1.68 -0.93 20.17
CA LYS A 146 -0.89 -1.23 21.37
C LYS A 146 -0.40 -2.68 21.45
N LEU A 147 -0.17 -3.30 20.30
CA LEU A 147 0.42 -4.62 20.21
C LEU A 147 1.94 -4.54 20.39
N ASP A 148 2.56 -5.59 20.91
CA ASP A 148 4.01 -5.73 20.78
C ASP A 148 4.39 -5.98 19.31
N THR A 149 5.64 -5.63 18.95
CA THR A 149 6.15 -5.75 17.58
C THR A 149 5.91 -7.12 16.96
N ARG A 150 6.07 -8.21 17.72
CA ARG A 150 5.91 -9.56 17.21
C ARG A 150 4.45 -9.85 16.87
N ARG A 151 3.51 -9.55 17.77
CA ARG A 151 2.07 -9.74 17.50
C ARG A 151 1.60 -8.85 16.35
N SER A 152 2.05 -7.60 16.31
CA SER A 152 1.70 -6.71 15.21
C SER A 152 2.20 -7.23 13.86
N LEU A 153 3.46 -7.68 13.79
CA LEU A 153 4.03 -8.23 12.56
C LEU A 153 3.24 -9.46 12.08
N ILE A 154 2.91 -10.38 13.00
CA ILE A 154 2.10 -11.57 12.67
C ILE A 154 0.72 -11.15 12.15
N ALA A 155 0.06 -10.20 12.81
CA ALA A 155 -1.25 -9.68 12.40
C ALA A 155 -1.23 -9.06 11.00
N VAL A 156 -0.12 -8.43 10.60
CA VAL A 156 0.06 -7.85 9.27
C VAL A 156 0.38 -8.93 8.23
N LEU A 157 1.24 -9.90 8.57
CA LEU A 157 1.63 -10.96 7.63
C LEU A 157 0.49 -11.94 7.32
N LEU A 158 -0.41 -12.18 8.28
CA LEU A 158 -1.47 -13.17 8.16
C LEU A 158 -2.47 -12.88 7.01
N PRO A 159 -3.05 -11.67 6.85
CA PRO A 159 -3.88 -11.35 5.68
C PRO A 159 -3.11 -11.43 4.36
N ILE A 160 -1.83 -11.05 4.34
CA ILE A 160 -0.99 -11.12 3.14
C ILE A 160 -0.78 -12.59 2.73
N ALA A 161 -0.43 -13.45 3.70
CA ALA A 161 -0.25 -14.89 3.48
C ALA A 161 -1.57 -15.54 3.03
N LEU A 162 -2.70 -15.19 3.64
CA LEU A 162 -4.02 -15.68 3.26
C LEU A 162 -4.38 -15.27 1.82
N PHE A 163 -4.13 -14.01 1.45
CA PHE A 163 -4.36 -13.53 0.09
C PHE A 163 -3.49 -14.29 -0.93
N MET A 164 -2.19 -14.45 -0.65
CA MET A 164 -1.29 -15.21 -1.52
C MET A 164 -1.75 -16.67 -1.69
N PHE A 165 -2.14 -17.32 -0.58
CA PHE A 165 -2.65 -18.69 -0.61
C PHE A 165 -3.90 -18.83 -1.49
N ILE A 166 -4.87 -17.91 -1.34
CA ILE A 166 -6.09 -17.89 -2.16
C ILE A 166 -5.76 -17.67 -3.64
N MET A 167 -4.85 -16.74 -3.96
CA MET A 167 -4.45 -16.47 -5.35
C MET A 167 -3.75 -17.66 -6.01
N ILE A 168 -2.91 -18.38 -5.27
CA ILE A 168 -2.26 -19.62 -5.75
C ILE A 168 -3.33 -20.69 -6.03
N MET A 169 -4.32 -20.85 -5.16
CA MET A 169 -5.40 -21.82 -5.38
C MET A 169 -6.25 -21.49 -6.60
N ILE A 170 -6.67 -20.23 -6.75
CA ILE A 170 -7.45 -19.78 -7.90
C ILE A 170 -6.66 -20.00 -9.20
N SER A 171 -5.40 -19.58 -9.25
CA SER A 171 -4.56 -19.75 -10.45
C SER A 171 -4.35 -21.22 -10.81
N THR A 172 -4.17 -22.09 -9.82
CA THR A 172 -4.03 -23.54 -10.04
C THR A 172 -5.32 -24.13 -10.62
N ILE A 173 -6.48 -23.80 -10.06
CA ILE A 173 -7.78 -24.31 -10.54
C ILE A 173 -8.06 -23.82 -11.97
N LEU A 174 -7.80 -22.54 -12.26
CA LEU A 174 -7.99 -21.97 -13.60
C LEU A 174 -7.02 -22.59 -14.62
N GLY A 175 -5.76 -22.78 -14.23
CA GLY A 175 -4.75 -23.45 -15.05
C GLY A 175 -5.16 -24.89 -15.40
N LEU A 176 -5.57 -25.67 -14.39
CA LEU A 176 -6.05 -27.04 -14.60
C LEU A 176 -7.26 -27.10 -15.54
N LYS A 177 -8.22 -26.16 -15.42
CA LYS A 177 -9.37 -26.07 -16.33
C LYS A 177 -8.95 -25.73 -17.76
N PHE A 178 -8.02 -24.79 -17.93
CA PHE A 178 -7.52 -24.41 -19.24
C PHE A 178 -6.81 -25.57 -19.95
N PHE A 179 -5.85 -26.21 -19.27
CA PHE A 179 -5.13 -27.35 -19.84
C PHE A 179 -6.02 -28.59 -20.01
N GLY A 180 -6.92 -28.87 -19.06
CA GLY A 180 -7.89 -29.95 -19.18
C GLY A 180 -8.85 -29.76 -20.36
N GLY A 181 -9.28 -28.52 -20.62
CA GLY A 181 -10.09 -28.18 -21.79
C GLY A 181 -9.37 -28.42 -23.11
N ILE A 182 -8.12 -27.98 -23.22
CA ILE A 182 -7.28 -28.21 -24.42
C ILE A 182 -7.10 -29.71 -24.68
N LEU A 183 -6.72 -30.49 -23.65
CA LEU A 183 -6.52 -31.93 -23.76
C LEU A 183 -7.82 -32.68 -24.09
N SER A 184 -8.98 -32.15 -23.68
CA SER A 184 -10.28 -32.78 -23.98
C SER A 184 -10.72 -32.60 -25.44
N HIS A 185 -10.31 -31.52 -26.11
CA HIS A 185 -10.62 -31.27 -27.53
C HIS A 185 -9.68 -31.99 -28.48
N GLU A 186 -8.46 -32.33 -28.06
CA GLU A 186 -7.51 -33.12 -28.86
C GLU A 186 -8.03 -34.55 -29.16
N ASN A 187 -8.93 -35.07 -28.32
CA ASN A 187 -9.54 -36.39 -28.47
C ASN A 187 -10.83 -36.42 -29.34
N GLN A 188 -11.23 -35.30 -29.95
CA GLN A 188 -12.46 -35.22 -30.77
C GLN A 188 -12.22 -35.07 -32.28
N MET A 189 -10.98 -35.21 -32.76
CA MET A 189 -10.70 -35.30 -34.19
C MET A 189 -10.63 -36.76 -34.66
N PHE A 190 -11.79 -37.42 -34.84
CA PHE A 190 -12.00 -38.55 -35.75
C PHE A 190 -13.47 -38.63 -36.16
#